data_AF-A0A7C8ZJ34-F1
#
_entry.id   AF-A0A7C8ZJ34-F1
#
_cell.length_a   1.000
_cell.length_b   1.000
_cell.length_c   1.000
_cell.angle_alpha   90.00
_cell.angle_beta   90.00
_cell.angle_gamma   90.00
#
_symmetry.space_group_name_H-M   'P 1'
#
loop_
_entity.id
_entity.type
_entity.pdbx_description
1 polymer ?
#
loop_
_entity_poly.entity_id
_entity_poly.type
_entity_poly.pdbx_seq_one_letter_code
_entity_poly.pdbx_strand_id
1 'polypeptide(L)'
;LNGVTTSLKDIQEEFLKLVFKETILIGHSLENDLLALKISHHLVIDTAILYKHPRGGSYKTALRVLSRRFLSKEIQDSGSGHDSIEDARTAMELALLKFRNGPDFGTPQRQFMRKKLVDVLSEVGKTSSFVDDVSIVKRYASGACHALPVSSDDDALLKASKEIAEDAERRK
;
A
#
# COMPACT_ATOMS: atom_id res chain seq x y z
N LEU A 1 -22.26 23.58 12.29
CA LEU A 1 -23.46 22.74 12.08
C LEU A 1 -24.60 23.33 12.90
N ASN A 2 -25.40 24.21 12.30
CA ASN A 2 -26.57 24.77 12.97
C ASN A 2 -27.75 23.81 12.75
N GLY A 3 -28.43 23.42 13.83
CA GLY A 3 -29.65 22.58 13.75
C GLY A 3 -29.45 21.06 13.78
N VAL A 4 -28.23 20.56 14.03
CA VAL A 4 -28.02 19.12 14.25
C VAL A 4 -28.33 18.79 15.71
N THR A 5 -29.37 18.01 15.94
CA THR A 5 -29.80 17.56 17.27
C THR A 5 -29.36 16.13 17.60
N THR A 6 -28.90 15.39 16.60
CA THR A 6 -28.46 14.00 16.74
C THR A 6 -27.18 13.92 17.58
N SER A 7 -27.24 13.15 18.66
CA SER A 7 -26.09 12.87 19.51
C SER A 7 -25.34 11.60 19.06
N LEU A 8 -24.12 11.42 19.56
CA LEU A 8 -23.37 10.19 19.36
C LEU A 8 -24.15 8.96 19.86
N LYS A 9 -24.86 9.10 20.99
CA LYS A 9 -25.65 8.03 21.58
C LYS A 9 -26.79 7.60 20.65
N ASP A 10 -27.46 8.56 20.02
CA ASP A 10 -28.57 8.28 19.10
C ASP A 10 -28.09 7.44 17.90
N ILE A 11 -26.94 7.82 17.32
CA ILE A 11 -26.36 7.05 16.21
C ILE A 11 -25.84 5.69 16.65
N GLN A 12 -25.27 5.56 17.85
CA GLN A 12 -24.86 4.25 18.38
C GLN A 12 -26.06 3.32 18.56
N GLU A 13 -27.17 3.82 19.12
CA GLU A 13 -28.41 3.06 19.27
C GLU A 13 -29.04 2.66 17.93
N GLU A 14 -28.98 3.54 16.93
CA GLU A 14 -29.44 3.23 15.58
C GLU A 14 -28.54 2.20 14.88
N PHE A 15 -27.22 2.36 15.00
CA PHE A 15 -26.23 1.44 14.45
C PHE A 15 -26.45 0.01 14.97
N LEU A 16 -26.65 -0.16 16.29
CA LEU A 16 -26.87 -1.46 16.90
C LEU A 16 -28.18 -2.14 16.49
N LYS A 17 -29.15 -1.40 15.94
CA LYS A 17 -30.39 -1.97 15.36
C LYS A 17 -30.17 -2.56 13.96
N LEU A 18 -29.14 -2.10 13.27
CA LEU A 18 -28.85 -2.47 11.88
C LEU A 18 -27.66 -3.44 11.76
N VAL A 19 -26.69 -3.33 12.66
CA VAL A 19 -25.41 -4.04 12.59
C VAL A 19 -25.32 -5.03 13.75
N PHE A 20 -25.36 -6.31 13.40
CA PHE A 20 -25.16 -7.42 14.33
C PHE A 20 -23.70 -7.85 14.34
N LYS A 21 -23.33 -8.69 15.30
CA LYS A 21 -21.96 -9.23 15.42
C LYS A 21 -21.50 -9.95 14.15
N GLU A 22 -22.41 -10.61 13.46
CA GLU A 22 -22.18 -11.38 12.24
C GLU A 22 -22.24 -10.53 10.96
N THR A 23 -22.72 -9.28 11.05
CA THR A 23 -22.78 -8.36 9.90
C THR A 23 -21.36 -8.02 9.46
N ILE A 24 -21.04 -8.15 8.18
CA ILE A 24 -19.75 -7.73 7.65
C ILE A 24 -19.84 -6.27 7.23
N LEU A 25 -19.03 -5.40 7.83
CA LEU A 25 -18.94 -4.00 7.46
C LEU A 25 -17.99 -3.83 6.29
N ILE A 26 -18.39 -3.06 5.29
CA ILE A 26 -17.59 -2.75 4.11
C ILE A 26 -17.46 -1.24 4.01
N GLY A 27 -16.22 -0.75 3.84
CA GLY A 27 -15.97 0.67 3.73
C GLY A 27 -14.53 1.00 3.36
N HIS A 28 -14.10 2.23 3.58
CA HIS A 28 -12.76 2.69 3.23
C HIS A 28 -12.12 3.42 4.40
N SER A 29 -11.05 2.85 4.97
CA SER A 29 -10.42 3.34 6.20
C SER A 29 -11.43 3.43 7.36
N LEU A 30 -12.21 2.36 7.54
CA LEU A 30 -13.33 2.28 8.50
C LEU A 30 -12.87 2.43 9.95
N GLU A 31 -11.57 2.27 10.23
CA GLU A 31 -11.07 2.55 11.58
C GLU A 31 -11.36 3.97 12.03
N ASN A 32 -11.43 4.94 11.10
CA ASN A 32 -11.72 6.33 11.44
C ASN A 32 -13.19 6.50 11.82
N ASP A 33 -14.10 5.87 11.07
CA ASP A 33 -15.53 5.91 11.33
C ASP A 33 -15.89 5.18 12.64
N LEU A 34 -15.34 3.98 12.83
CA LEU A 34 -15.56 3.19 14.04
C LEU A 34 -14.98 3.86 15.29
N LEU A 35 -13.82 4.53 15.17
CA LEU A 35 -13.25 5.32 16.25
C LEU A 35 -14.14 6.52 16.60
N ALA A 36 -14.65 7.24 15.59
CA ALA A 36 -15.58 8.35 15.79
C ALA A 36 -16.88 7.89 16.47
N LEU A 37 -17.37 6.70 16.09
CA LEU A 37 -18.54 6.07 16.70
C LEU A 37 -18.25 5.43 18.06
N LYS A 38 -16.99 5.25 18.46
CA LYS A 38 -16.57 4.49 19.66
C LYS A 38 -17.14 3.07 19.69
N ILE A 39 -17.18 2.41 18.53
CA ILE A 39 -17.67 1.04 18.36
C ILE A 39 -16.52 0.14 17.93
N SER A 40 -16.46 -1.07 18.49
CA SER A 40 -15.54 -2.12 18.04
C SER A 40 -16.31 -3.19 17.30
N HIS A 41 -15.87 -3.53 16.09
CA HIS A 41 -16.47 -4.57 15.26
C HIS A 41 -15.40 -5.41 14.57
N HIS A 42 -15.54 -6.74 14.63
CA HIS A 42 -14.48 -7.66 14.18
C HIS A 42 -14.58 -8.04 12.70
N LEU A 43 -15.77 -7.98 12.11
CA LEU A 43 -15.99 -8.40 10.73
C LEU A 43 -16.00 -7.19 9.81
N VAL A 44 -14.80 -6.80 9.36
CA VAL A 44 -14.59 -5.61 8.52
C VAL A 44 -13.82 -5.96 7.25
N ILE A 45 -14.34 -5.53 6.11
CA ILE A 45 -13.66 -5.50 4.82
C ILE A 45 -13.34 -4.04 4.52
N ASP A 46 -12.08 -3.68 4.68
CA ASP A 46 -11.61 -2.32 4.39
C ASP A 46 -10.97 -2.25 2.99
N THR A 47 -11.57 -1.46 2.10
CA THR A 47 -11.07 -1.28 0.74
C THR A 47 -9.70 -0.62 0.65
N ALA A 48 -9.31 0.21 1.64
CA ALA A 48 -7.99 0.80 1.73
C ALA A 48 -6.88 -0.24 1.97
N ILE A 49 -7.25 -1.39 2.55
CA ILE A 49 -6.36 -2.53 2.80
C ILE A 49 -6.50 -3.58 1.68
N LEU A 50 -7.73 -3.80 1.20
CA LEU A 50 -8.05 -4.74 0.13
C LEU A 50 -7.29 -4.44 -1.18
N TYR A 51 -7.07 -3.15 -1.44
CA TYR A 51 -6.26 -2.64 -2.54
C TYR A 51 -4.90 -2.15 -2.02
N LYS A 52 -3.92 -3.06 -2.00
CA LYS A 52 -2.58 -2.79 -1.46
C LYS A 52 -1.91 -1.61 -2.18
N HIS A 53 -1.37 -0.68 -1.40
CA HIS A 53 -0.62 0.45 -1.93
C HIS A 53 0.73 -0.01 -2.54
N PRO A 54 1.14 0.49 -3.72
CA PRO A 54 2.38 0.06 -4.38
C PRO A 54 3.66 0.29 -3.55
N ARG A 55 3.66 1.29 -2.67
CA ARG A 55 4.78 1.62 -1.76
C ARG A 55 4.83 0.77 -0.47
N GLY A 56 3.96 -0.22 -0.31
CA GLY A 56 3.95 -1.10 0.87
C GLY A 56 2.83 -0.81 1.87
N GLY A 57 2.76 -1.63 2.92
CA GLY A 57 1.59 -1.78 3.80
C GLY A 57 1.28 -0.62 4.76
N SER A 58 2.18 0.35 4.93
CA SER A 58 1.93 1.52 5.80
C SER A 58 1.16 2.65 5.09
N TYR A 59 1.07 2.60 3.76
CA TYR A 59 0.38 3.62 2.98
C TYR A 59 -1.00 3.11 2.55
N LYS A 60 -2.01 3.97 2.66
CA LYS A 60 -3.37 3.72 2.16
C LYS A 60 -3.60 4.54 0.91
N THR A 61 -4.14 3.92 -0.15
CA THR A 61 -4.55 4.66 -1.34
C THR A 61 -5.92 5.28 -1.09
N ALA A 62 -6.07 6.59 -1.33
CA ALA A 62 -7.33 7.29 -1.14
C ALA A 62 -8.47 6.70 -2.00
N LEU A 63 -9.70 6.72 -1.47
CA LEU A 63 -10.89 6.17 -2.14
C LEU A 63 -11.07 6.73 -3.56
N ARG A 64 -10.94 8.05 -3.75
CA ARG A 64 -11.03 8.70 -5.07
C ARG A 64 -10.04 8.13 -6.08
N VAL A 65 -8.82 7.81 -5.63
CA VAL A 65 -7.79 7.22 -6.50
C VAL A 65 -8.17 5.79 -6.89
N LEU A 66 -8.68 5.00 -5.94
CA LEU A 66 -9.18 3.64 -6.24
C LEU A 66 -10.39 3.66 -7.17
N SER A 67 -11.35 4.56 -6.91
CA SER A 67 -12.54 4.77 -7.72
C SER A 67 -12.20 5.11 -9.17
N ARG A 68 -11.35 6.14 -9.36
CA ARG A 68 -10.88 6.53 -10.70
C ARG A 68 -10.17 5.38 -11.40
N ARG A 69 -9.32 4.64 -10.68
CA ARG A 69 -8.49 3.57 -11.25
C ARG A 69 -9.26 2.31 -11.64
N PHE A 70 -10.17 1.85 -10.77
CA PHE A 70 -10.79 0.53 -10.92
C PHE A 70 -12.25 0.59 -11.36
N LEU A 71 -12.96 1.70 -11.10
CA LEU A 71 -14.36 1.89 -11.47
C LEU A 71 -14.53 2.94 -12.58
N SER A 72 -13.45 3.62 -13.00
CA SER A 72 -13.50 4.74 -13.94
C SER A 72 -14.50 5.83 -13.51
N LYS A 73 -14.61 6.04 -12.20
CA LYS A 73 -15.59 6.94 -11.58
C LYS A 73 -14.88 8.04 -10.79
N GLU A 74 -15.20 9.29 -11.10
CA GLU A 74 -14.82 10.45 -10.29
C GLU A 74 -15.78 10.59 -9.11
N ILE A 75 -15.23 10.81 -7.91
CA ILE A 75 -15.98 11.05 -6.67
C ILE A 75 -15.28 12.18 -5.91
N GLN A 76 -15.97 12.82 -4.96
CA GLN A 76 -15.37 13.87 -4.12
C GLN A 76 -14.76 15.04 -4.94
N ASP A 77 -15.35 15.36 -6.09
CA ASP A 77 -14.83 16.40 -7.00
C ASP A 77 -15.40 17.80 -6.68
N SER A 78 -16.43 17.85 -5.82
CA SER A 78 -17.01 19.10 -5.35
C SER A 78 -16.21 19.70 -4.19
N GLY A 79 -15.87 20.99 -4.28
CA GLY A 79 -15.23 21.74 -3.18
C GLY A 79 -16.11 21.94 -1.93
N SER A 80 -17.35 21.43 -1.94
CA SER A 80 -18.35 21.55 -0.87
C SER A 80 -18.27 20.45 0.20
N GLY A 81 -17.22 19.63 0.23
CA GLY A 81 -17.08 18.50 1.14
C GLY A 81 -17.43 17.16 0.48
N HIS A 82 -17.36 16.09 1.27
CA HIS A 82 -17.59 14.72 0.79
C HIS A 82 -19.02 14.28 1.09
N ASP A 83 -19.58 13.44 0.21
CA ASP A 83 -20.85 12.77 0.41
C ASP A 83 -20.61 11.34 0.94
N SER A 84 -21.02 11.09 2.19
CA SER A 84 -20.85 9.79 2.85
C SER A 84 -21.64 8.67 2.16
N ILE A 85 -22.74 8.98 1.47
CA ILE A 85 -23.51 7.98 0.70
C ILE A 85 -22.75 7.59 -0.56
N GLU A 86 -22.16 8.55 -1.26
CA GLU A 86 -21.28 8.30 -2.42
C GLU A 86 -20.08 7.45 -2.01
N ASP A 87 -19.43 7.80 -0.91
CA ASP A 87 -18.25 7.10 -0.40
C ASP A 87 -18.58 5.65 -0.02
N ALA A 88 -19.67 5.43 0.72
CA ALA A 88 -20.11 4.09 1.13
C ALA A 88 -20.46 3.20 -0.08
N ARG A 89 -21.18 3.74 -1.07
CA ARG A 89 -21.50 3.01 -2.31
C ARG A 89 -20.25 2.67 -3.10
N THR A 90 -19.33 3.62 -3.24
CA THR A 90 -18.10 3.42 -4.01
C THR A 90 -17.18 2.40 -3.34
N ALA A 91 -17.09 2.39 -2.01
CA ALA A 91 -16.38 1.35 -1.28
C ALA A 91 -17.01 -0.05 -1.48
N MET A 92 -18.35 -0.14 -1.45
CA MET A 92 -19.06 -1.39 -1.75
C MET A 92 -18.79 -1.87 -3.19
N GLU A 93 -18.88 -0.99 -4.18
CA GLU A 93 -18.59 -1.29 -5.59
C GLU A 93 -17.16 -1.84 -5.77
N LEU A 94 -16.16 -1.21 -5.12
CA LEU A 94 -14.77 -1.66 -5.13
C LEU A 94 -14.60 -3.06 -4.51
N ALA A 95 -15.25 -3.33 -3.38
CA ALA A 95 -15.19 -4.64 -2.74
C ALA A 95 -15.80 -5.73 -3.63
N LEU A 96 -16.99 -5.48 -4.17
CA LEU A 96 -17.66 -6.41 -5.09
C LEU A 96 -16.86 -6.65 -6.37
N LEU A 97 -16.23 -5.60 -6.93
CA LEU A 97 -15.37 -5.72 -8.10
C LEU A 97 -14.19 -6.66 -7.82
N LYS A 98 -13.53 -6.50 -6.67
CA LYS A 98 -12.44 -7.39 -6.24
C LYS A 98 -12.94 -8.83 -6.13
N PHE A 99 -14.08 -9.07 -5.48
CA PHE A 99 -14.61 -10.43 -5.29
C PHE A 99 -14.96 -11.11 -6.60
N ARG A 100 -15.50 -10.37 -7.57
CA ARG A 100 -15.83 -10.89 -8.91
C ARG A 100 -14.59 -11.30 -9.70
N ASN A 101 -13.50 -10.55 -9.56
CA ASN A 101 -12.27 -10.78 -10.33
C ASN A 101 -11.23 -11.63 -9.57
N GLY A 102 -11.48 -11.94 -8.31
CA GLY A 102 -10.61 -12.75 -7.47
C GLY A 102 -9.57 -11.96 -6.66
N PRO A 103 -8.84 -12.66 -5.76
CA PRO A 103 -7.97 -12.03 -4.77
C PRO A 103 -6.80 -11.23 -5.37
N ASP A 104 -6.33 -11.63 -6.56
CA ASP A 104 -5.20 -11.00 -7.24
C ASP A 104 -5.58 -9.72 -8.01
N PHE A 105 -6.88 -9.44 -8.17
CA PHE A 105 -7.33 -8.24 -8.89
C PHE A 105 -6.80 -6.96 -8.24
N GLY A 106 -6.23 -6.05 -9.04
CA GLY A 106 -5.66 -4.80 -8.54
C GLY A 106 -4.38 -4.94 -7.71
N THR A 107 -3.86 -6.16 -7.51
CA THR A 107 -2.48 -6.33 -7.05
C THR A 107 -1.53 -5.95 -8.19
N PRO A 108 -0.37 -5.32 -7.92
CA PRO A 108 0.64 -5.15 -8.94
C PRO A 108 1.05 -6.55 -9.43
N GLN A 109 0.72 -6.90 -10.67
CA GLN A 109 1.18 -8.18 -11.22
C GLN A 109 2.70 -8.25 -11.09
N ARG A 110 3.22 -9.36 -10.54
CA ARG A 110 4.67 -9.66 -10.51
C ARG A 110 5.33 -9.49 -11.87
N GLN A 111 4.55 -9.65 -12.95
CA GLN A 111 4.99 -9.48 -14.33
C GLN A 111 5.41 -8.04 -14.69
N PHE A 112 4.92 -7.02 -13.96
CA PHE A 112 5.29 -5.61 -14.12
C PHE A 112 6.15 -5.05 -12.97
N MET A 113 6.47 -5.86 -11.96
CA MET A 113 7.59 -5.53 -11.07
C MET A 113 8.84 -5.61 -11.93
N ARG A 114 9.33 -4.46 -12.40
CA ARG A 114 10.63 -4.37 -13.05
C ARG A 114 11.62 -5.14 -12.17
N LYS A 115 12.16 -6.25 -12.69
CA LYS A 115 13.24 -6.97 -12.01
C LYS A 115 14.34 -5.96 -11.70
N LYS A 116 14.92 -6.02 -10.50
CA LYS A 116 16.06 -5.17 -10.21
C LYS A 116 17.17 -5.57 -11.16
N LEU A 117 17.97 -4.60 -11.63
CA LEU A 117 19.06 -4.89 -12.55
C LEU A 117 20.00 -5.97 -12.00
N VAL A 118 20.28 -5.94 -10.70
CA VAL A 118 21.11 -6.93 -10.00
C VAL A 118 20.53 -8.35 -10.06
N ASP A 119 19.21 -8.49 -10.01
CA ASP A 119 18.55 -9.80 -10.14
C ASP A 119 18.67 -10.31 -11.58
N VAL A 120 18.50 -9.43 -12.57
CA VAL A 120 18.68 -9.77 -13.99
C VAL A 120 20.12 -10.19 -14.28
N LEU A 121 21.11 -9.47 -13.73
CA LEU A 121 22.52 -9.82 -13.87
C LEU A 121 22.82 -11.20 -13.27
N SER A 122 22.28 -11.50 -12.09
CA SER A 122 22.44 -12.80 -11.45
C SER A 122 21.79 -13.94 -12.25
N GLU A 123 20.60 -13.72 -12.81
CA GLU A 123 19.92 -14.69 -13.68
C GLU A 123 20.75 -15.05 -14.93
N VAL A 124 21.55 -14.12 -15.45
CA VAL A 124 22.50 -14.38 -16.55
C VAL A 124 23.90 -14.81 -16.09
N GLY A 125 24.04 -15.17 -14.81
CA GLY A 125 25.29 -15.68 -14.23
C GLY A 125 26.37 -14.63 -14.00
N LYS A 126 26.01 -13.35 -13.90
CA LYS A 126 26.95 -12.26 -13.61
C LYS A 126 26.91 -11.89 -12.14
N THR A 127 28.07 -11.93 -11.50
CA THR A 127 28.27 -11.33 -10.18
C THR A 127 28.29 -9.80 -10.33
N SER A 128 27.73 -9.10 -9.35
CA SER A 128 27.67 -7.63 -9.35
C SER A 128 27.78 -7.07 -7.94
N SER A 129 28.29 -5.85 -7.85
CA SER A 129 28.43 -5.09 -6.61
C SER A 129 27.72 -3.75 -6.80
N PHE A 130 26.93 -3.35 -5.80
CA PHE A 130 26.09 -2.16 -5.85
C PHE A 130 26.54 -1.19 -4.76
N VAL A 131 27.15 -0.08 -5.18
CA VAL A 131 27.74 0.94 -4.30
C VAL A 131 26.91 2.22 -4.40
N ASP A 132 26.23 2.60 -3.34
CA ASP A 132 25.42 3.82 -3.30
C ASP A 132 25.06 4.21 -1.85
N ASP A 133 24.34 5.30 -1.64
CA ASP A 133 23.86 5.67 -0.31
C ASP A 133 22.91 4.61 0.28
N VAL A 134 22.82 4.58 1.61
CA VAL A 134 22.03 3.58 2.36
C VAL A 134 20.59 3.46 1.87
N SER A 135 19.95 4.56 1.47
CA SER A 135 18.56 4.57 1.03
C SER A 135 18.40 3.91 -0.34
N ILE A 136 19.33 4.16 -1.25
CA ILE A 136 19.34 3.60 -2.60
C ILE A 136 19.71 2.12 -2.55
N VAL A 137 20.73 1.75 -1.77
CA VAL A 137 21.10 0.34 -1.56
C VAL A 137 19.94 -0.47 -1.01
N LYS A 138 19.25 0.00 0.05
CA LYS A 138 18.07 -0.68 0.60
C LYS A 138 16.95 -0.87 -0.43
N ARG A 139 16.82 0.06 -1.37
CA ARG A 139 15.76 0.03 -2.38
C ARG A 139 16.09 -0.94 -3.52
N TYR A 140 17.32 -0.91 -4.04
CA TYR A 140 17.67 -1.56 -5.32
C TYR A 140 18.60 -2.75 -5.20
N ALA A 141 19.38 -2.88 -4.13
CA ALA A 141 20.16 -4.09 -3.91
C ALA A 141 19.23 -5.27 -3.53
N SER A 142 19.73 -6.49 -3.70
CA SER A 142 19.09 -7.73 -3.28
C SER A 142 20.17 -8.71 -2.82
N GLY A 143 19.77 -9.90 -2.37
CA GLY A 143 20.73 -10.98 -2.08
C GLY A 143 21.51 -11.47 -3.31
N ALA A 144 21.21 -10.95 -4.51
CA ALA A 144 21.87 -11.29 -5.76
C ALA A 144 23.12 -10.43 -6.08
N CYS A 145 23.44 -9.43 -5.24
CA CYS A 145 24.63 -8.58 -5.40
C CYS A 145 25.29 -8.27 -4.05
N HIS A 146 26.58 -7.87 -4.08
CA HIS A 146 27.24 -7.30 -2.91
C HIS A 146 26.80 -5.86 -2.69
N ALA A 147 26.07 -5.62 -1.59
CA ALA A 147 25.52 -4.32 -1.25
C ALA A 147 26.52 -3.51 -0.41
N LEU A 148 26.98 -2.38 -0.95
CA LEU A 148 28.01 -1.53 -0.35
C LEU A 148 27.45 -0.13 -0.07
N PRO A 149 26.73 0.05 1.06
CA PRO A 149 26.23 1.37 1.44
C PRO A 149 27.38 2.32 1.78
N VAL A 150 27.34 3.54 1.23
CA VAL A 150 28.35 4.58 1.43
C VAL A 150 27.74 5.85 2.01
N SER A 151 28.56 6.67 2.67
CA SER A 151 28.15 7.97 3.22
C SER A 151 28.93 9.17 2.67
N SER A 152 29.96 8.92 1.86
CA SER A 152 30.77 9.94 1.18
C SER A 152 31.52 9.35 -0.02
N ASP A 153 32.07 10.21 -0.87
CA ASP A 153 32.87 9.78 -2.03
C ASP A 153 34.13 9.02 -1.62
N ASP A 154 34.80 9.44 -0.53
CA ASP A 154 35.97 8.75 0.02
C ASP A 154 35.62 7.35 0.51
N ASP A 155 34.49 7.19 1.21
CA ASP A 155 34.01 5.89 1.66
C ASP A 155 33.63 4.99 0.47
N ALA A 156 33.07 5.57 -0.60
CA ALA A 156 32.78 4.86 -1.84
C ALA A 156 34.05 4.35 -2.53
N LEU A 157 35.08 5.19 -2.63
CA LEU A 157 36.37 4.81 -3.20
C LEU A 157 37.02 3.67 -2.40
N LEU A 158 37.04 3.78 -1.07
CA LEU A 158 37.62 2.76 -0.19
C LEU A 158 36.90 1.41 -0.32
N LYS A 159 35.56 1.42 -0.25
CA LYS A 159 34.75 0.19 -0.33
C LYS A 159 34.80 -0.45 -1.71
N ALA A 160 34.74 0.35 -2.78
CA ALA A 160 34.86 -0.15 -4.14
C ALA A 160 36.24 -0.78 -4.40
N SER A 161 37.32 -0.13 -3.93
CA SER A 161 38.68 -0.66 -4.08
C SER A 161 38.86 -1.99 -3.34
N LYS A 162 38.31 -2.09 -2.12
CA LYS A 162 38.34 -3.33 -1.33
C LYS A 162 37.57 -4.45 -2.03
N GLU A 163 36.38 -4.17 -2.53
CA GLU A 163 35.55 -5.15 -3.25
C GLU A 163 36.23 -5.68 -4.52
N ILE A 164 36.95 -4.82 -5.25
CA ILE A 164 37.73 -5.24 -6.44
C ILE A 164 38.85 -6.22 -6.04
N ALA A 165 39.55 -5.94 -4.93
CA ALA A 165 40.60 -6.82 -4.43
C ALA A 165 40.04 -8.19 -4.01
N GLU A 166 38.91 -8.21 -3.29
CA GLU A 166 38.24 -9.45 -2.88
C GLU A 166 37.68 -10.23 -4.08
N ASP A 167 37.13 -9.57 -5.10
CA ASP A 167 36.65 -10.23 -6.32
C ASP A 167 37.81 -10.87 -7.12
N ALA A 168 38.98 -10.21 -7.17
CA ALA A 168 40.17 -10.77 -7.80
C ALA A 168 40.67 -12.04 -7.09
N GLU A 169 40.51 -12.14 -5.77
CA GLU A 169 40.81 -13.35 -5.01
C GLU A 169 39.78 -14.46 -5.26
N ARG A 170 38.48 -14.13 -5.35
CA ARG A 170 37.40 -15.10 -5.63
C ARG A 170 37.48 -15.75 -7.01
N ARG A 171 38.18 -15.14 -7.96
CA ARG A 171 38.36 -15.64 -9.33
C ARG A 171 39.62 -16.50 -9.53
N LYS A 172 40.47 -16.63 -8.51
CA LYS A 172 41.64 -17.53 -8.53
C LYS A 172 41.23 -18.96 -8.17
#